data_AF-A0A3C1DHR6-F1
#
_entry.id   AF-A0A3C1DHR6-F1
#
_cell.length_a   1.000
_cell.length_b   1.000
_cell.length_c   1.000
_cell.angle_alpha   90.00
_cell.angle_beta   90.00
_cell.angle_gamma   90.00
#
_symmetry.space_group_name_H-M   'P 1'
#
loop_
_entity.id
_entity.type
_entity.pdbx_description
1 polymer ?
#
loop_
_entity_poly.entity_id
_entity_poly.type
_entity_poly.pdbx_seq_one_letter_code
_entity_poly.pdbx_strand_id
1 'polypeptide(L)'
;MHETFDSTVVRLWAATALAALGEHRAEIDALNVFPVPDGDTGTNLFLTAESAAQYVEELYVDGGEPTLAATITAYAQGALLGARGNSGVITSQLLRG
;
A
#
# COMPACT_ATOMS: atom_id res chain seq x y z
N MET A 1 0.20 8.58 20.78
CA MET A 1 -1.14 8.19 20.30
C MET A 1 -1.66 9.40 19.53
N HIS A 2 -1.88 9.30 18.22
CA HIS A 2 -2.47 10.41 17.45
C HIS A 2 -3.94 10.52 17.85
N GLU A 3 -4.35 11.62 18.49
CA GLU A 3 -5.74 11.85 18.92
C GLU A 3 -6.67 12.20 17.75
N THR A 4 -6.12 12.39 16.55
CA THR A 4 -6.84 12.72 15.31
C THR A 4 -6.27 11.93 14.13
N PHE A 5 -7.16 11.52 13.23
CA PHE A 5 -6.77 10.88 11.97
C PHE A 5 -6.34 11.96 10.98
N ASP A 6 -5.03 12.09 10.76
CA ASP A 6 -4.41 13.12 9.91
C ASP A 6 -3.46 12.49 8.86
N SER A 7 -2.80 13.35 8.07
CA SER A 7 -1.85 12.91 7.04
C SER A 7 -0.66 12.12 7.60
N THR A 8 -0.23 12.42 8.82
CA THR A 8 0.85 11.67 9.49
C THR A 8 0.41 10.25 9.82
N VAL A 9 -0.84 10.06 10.26
CA VAL A 9 -1.40 8.73 10.49
C VAL A 9 -1.44 7.91 9.20
N VAL A 10 -1.83 8.51 8.08
CA VAL A 10 -1.85 7.82 6.77
C VAL A 10 -0.43 7.45 6.32
N ARG A 11 0.54 8.35 6.51
CA ARG A 11 1.96 8.06 6.23
C ARG A 11 2.51 6.91 7.07
N LEU A 12 2.23 6.93 8.37
CA LEU A 12 2.61 5.86 9.28
C LEU A 12 1.93 4.53 8.90
N TRP A 13 0.65 4.58 8.53
CA TRP A 13 -0.06 3.40 8.03
C TRP A 13 0.61 2.83 6.79
N ALA A 14 0.93 3.67 5.80
CA ALA A 14 1.59 3.25 4.56
C ALA A 14 2.93 2.55 4.85
N ALA A 15 3.76 3.14 5.72
CA ALA A 15 5.04 2.54 6.13
C ALA A 15 4.86 1.22 6.90
N THR A 16 3.87 1.16 7.81
CA THR A 16 3.59 -0.03 8.62
C THR A 16 3.05 -1.18 7.76
N ALA A 17 2.13 -0.87 6.84
CA ALA A 17 1.56 -1.84 5.91
C ALA A 17 2.64 -2.40 4.97
N LEU A 18 3.51 -1.53 4.44
CA LEU A 18 4.64 -1.97 3.61
C LEU A 18 5.58 -2.90 4.37
N ALA A 19 5.95 -2.55 5.61
CA ALA A 19 6.80 -3.39 6.45
C ALA A 19 6.17 -4.76 6.74
N ALA A 20 4.89 -4.78 7.13
CA ALA A 20 4.16 -6.02 7.41
C ALA A 20 4.02 -6.90 6.15
N LEU A 21 3.70 -6.31 4.99
CA LEU A 21 3.66 -7.05 3.73
C LEU A 21 5.02 -7.58 3.31
N GLY A 22 6.11 -6.87 3.63
CA GLY A 22 7.47 -7.34 3.41
C GLY A 22 7.81 -8.56 4.27
N GLU A 23 7.44 -8.51 5.56
CA GLU A 23 7.67 -9.58 6.52
C GLU A 23 6.87 -10.85 6.17
N HIS A 24 5.59 -10.69 5.82
CA HIS A 24 4.68 -11.82 5.57
C HIS A 24 4.59 -12.21 4.09
N ARG A 25 5.37 -11.61 3.19
CA ARG A 25 5.32 -11.85 1.74
C ARG A 25 5.34 -13.34 1.38
N ALA A 26 6.34 -14.06 1.88
CA ALA A 26 6.53 -15.47 1.57
C ALA A 26 5.44 -16.37 2.16
N GLU A 27 4.93 -16.00 3.34
CA GLU A 27 3.79 -16.69 3.98
C GLU A 27 2.53 -16.52 3.12
N ILE A 28 2.23 -15.29 2.68
CA ILE A 28 1.08 -14.99 1.83
C ILE A 28 1.21 -15.68 0.45
N ASP A 29 2.39 -15.64 -0.17
CA ASP A 29 2.67 -16.35 -1.42
C ASP A 29 2.39 -17.87 -1.28
N ALA A 30 2.67 -18.45 -0.10
CA ALA A 30 2.43 -19.86 0.18
C ALA A 30 0.95 -20.20 0.50
N LEU A 31 0.13 -19.22 0.88
CA LEU A 31 -1.30 -19.44 1.14
C LEU A 31 -2.12 -19.61 -0.15
N ASN A 32 -1.68 -19.05 -1.28
CA ASN A 32 -2.41 -19.15 -2.54
C ASN A 32 -2.23 -20.52 -3.19
N VAL A 33 -3.06 -21.49 -2.79
CA VAL A 33 -2.95 -22.90 -3.20
C VAL A 33 -4.03 -23.39 -4.17
N PHE A 34 -4.86 -22.51 -4.75
CA PHE A 34 -6.03 -22.94 -5.55
C PHE A 34 -6.20 -22.18 -6.89
N PRO A 35 -6.50 -22.86 -8.03
CA PRO A 35 -6.34 -24.29 -8.32
C PRO A 35 -4.89 -24.67 -8.70
N VAL A 36 -4.04 -23.68 -9.00
CA VAL A 36 -2.61 -23.80 -9.26
C VAL A 36 -1.91 -22.67 -8.49
N PRO A 37 -0.90 -22.95 -7.66
CA PRO A 37 -0.15 -21.90 -6.99
C PRO A 37 0.60 -21.05 -8.01
N ASP A 38 0.25 -19.78 -8.12
CA ASP A 38 1.06 -18.77 -8.83
C ASP A 38 2.21 -18.25 -7.95
N GLY A 39 2.07 -18.38 -6.63
CA GLY A 39 3.11 -18.07 -5.64
C GLY A 39 3.51 -16.60 -5.63
N ASP A 40 2.63 -15.71 -6.08
CA ASP A 40 2.96 -14.30 -6.29
C ASP A 40 2.01 -13.31 -5.57
N THR A 41 1.03 -13.80 -4.80
CA THR A 41 0.04 -12.94 -4.14
C THR A 41 0.67 -11.96 -3.15
N GLY A 42 1.48 -12.45 -2.22
CA GLY A 42 2.22 -11.61 -1.28
C GLY A 42 3.21 -10.68 -1.99
N THR A 43 3.89 -11.18 -3.02
CA THR A 43 4.77 -10.37 -3.87
C THR A 43 4.02 -9.20 -4.53
N ASN A 44 2.86 -9.48 -5.10
CA ASN A 44 2.00 -8.51 -5.78
C ASN A 44 1.46 -7.45 -4.81
N LEU A 45 1.06 -7.86 -3.61
CA LEU A 45 0.61 -6.95 -2.55
C LEU A 45 1.75 -6.05 -2.06
N PHE A 46 2.94 -6.61 -1.81
CA PHE A 46 4.12 -5.85 -1.38
C PHE A 46 4.48 -4.76 -2.39
N LEU A 47 4.62 -5.10 -3.67
CA LEU A 47 4.98 -4.13 -4.72
C LEU A 47 3.90 -3.06 -4.93
N THR A 48 2.62 -3.42 -4.76
CA THR A 48 1.51 -2.47 -4.83
C THR A 48 1.57 -1.48 -3.65
N ALA A 49 1.82 -1.97 -2.44
CA ALA A 49 1.97 -1.14 -1.24
C ALA A 49 3.24 -0.28 -1.27
N GLU A 50 4.33 -0.79 -1.85
CA GLU A 50 5.57 -0.03 -2.04
C GLU A 50 5.34 1.21 -2.91
N SER A 51 4.66 1.04 -4.04
CA SER A 51 4.25 2.16 -4.90
C SER A 51 3.32 3.14 -4.17
N ALA A 52 2.35 2.64 -3.40
CA ALA A 52 1.45 3.49 -2.61
C ALA A 52 2.21 4.33 -1.55
N ALA A 53 3.18 3.72 -0.87
CA ALA A 53 4.01 4.40 0.13
C ALA A 53 4.92 5.45 -0.54
N GLN A 54 5.51 5.16 -1.69
CA GLN A 54 6.34 6.12 -2.44
C GLN A 54 5.54 7.38 -2.80
N TYR A 55 4.32 7.24 -3.31
CA TYR A 55 3.45 8.39 -3.62
C TYR A 55 3.11 9.24 -2.40
N VAL A 56 2.95 8.60 -1.23
CA VAL A 56 2.74 9.33 0.03
C VAL A 56 4.01 10.09 0.43
N GLU A 57 5.18 9.45 0.37
CA GLU A 57 6.47 10.06 0.74
C GLU A 57 6.81 11.26 -0.16
N GLU A 58 6.46 11.21 -1.45
CA GLU A 58 6.64 12.33 -2.39
C GLU A 58 5.97 13.63 -1.93
N LEU A 59 4.84 13.54 -1.22
CA LEU A 59 4.15 14.72 -0.67
C LEU A 59 4.93 15.43 0.45
N TYR A 60 5.90 14.76 1.08
CA TYR A 60 6.67 15.28 2.21
C TYR A 60 8.08 15.76 1.84
N VAL A 61 8.52 15.56 0.59
CA VAL A 61 9.89 15.89 0.13
C VAL A 61 10.24 17.37 0.33
N ASP A 62 9.28 18.26 0.08
CA ASP A 62 9.48 19.73 0.16
C ASP A 62 9.29 20.29 1.59
N GLY A 63 9.13 19.44 2.60
CA GLY A 63 8.98 19.85 4.01
C GLY A 63 7.62 20.47 4.35
N GLY A 64 6.67 20.45 3.42
CA GLY A 64 5.27 20.84 3.66
C GLY A 64 4.50 19.77 4.45
N GLU A 65 3.40 20.19 5.06
CA GLU A 65 2.47 19.29 5.76
C GLU A 65 1.24 19.05 4.88
N PRO A 66 1.15 17.93 4.13
CA PRO A 66 0.05 17.67 3.24
C PRO A 66 -1.25 17.47 4.01
N THR A 67 -2.38 17.79 3.36
CA THR A 67 -3.69 17.52 3.95
C THR A 67 -3.98 16.02 4.00
N LEU A 68 -4.88 15.61 4.91
CA LEU A 68 -5.37 14.23 4.97
C LEU A 68 -5.90 13.77 3.60
N ALA A 69 -6.73 14.58 2.95
CA ALA A 69 -7.34 14.26 1.66
C ALA A 69 -6.29 14.07 0.55
N ALA A 70 -5.27 14.93 0.48
CA ALA A 70 -4.16 14.78 -0.46
C ALA A 70 -3.38 13.49 -0.22
N THR A 71 -3.14 13.15 1.05
CA THR A 71 -2.38 11.96 1.43
C THR A 71 -3.13 10.66 1.12
N ILE A 72 -4.44 10.60 1.41
CA ILE A 72 -5.30 9.46 1.04
C ILE A 72 -5.35 9.31 -0.49
N THR A 73 -5.51 10.43 -1.21
CA THR A 73 -5.56 10.42 -2.68
C THR A 73 -4.25 9.90 -3.27
N ALA A 74 -3.11 10.35 -2.76
CA ALA A 74 -1.79 9.88 -3.18
C ALA A 74 -1.61 8.39 -2.89
N TYR A 75 -2.00 7.92 -1.71
CA TYR A 75 -1.92 6.49 -1.36
C TYR A 75 -2.76 5.62 -2.30
N ALA A 76 -4.02 6.00 -2.55
CA ALA A 76 -4.90 5.29 -3.47
C ALA A 76 -4.39 5.33 -4.92
N GLN A 77 -3.87 6.48 -5.38
CA GLN A 77 -3.31 6.65 -6.71
C GLN A 77 -2.03 5.82 -6.91
N GLY A 78 -1.12 5.83 -5.93
CA GLY A 78 0.10 5.04 -5.96
C GLY A 78 -0.19 3.54 -5.95
N ALA A 79 -1.20 3.09 -5.19
CA ALA A 79 -1.68 1.71 -5.25
C ALA A 79 -2.27 1.36 -6.62
N LEU A 80 -3.06 2.27 -7.22
CA LEU A 80 -3.69 2.05 -8.52
C LEU A 80 -2.67 1.95 -9.66
N LEU A 81 -1.73 2.90 -9.73
CA LEU A 81 -0.72 2.95 -10.79
C LEU A 81 0.39 1.91 -10.58
N GLY A 82 0.64 1.51 -9.34
CA GLY A 82 1.62 0.50 -8.97
C GLY A 82 1.11 -0.94 -8.97
N ALA A 83 -0.20 -1.14 -9.11
CA ALA A 83 -0.85 -2.44 -8.95
C ALA A 83 -0.15 -3.56 -9.75
N ARG A 84 0.14 -4.67 -9.06
CA ARG A 84 0.74 -5.88 -9.66
C ARG A 84 -0.19 -7.07 -9.55
N GLY A 85 -0.35 -7.77 -10.67
CA GLY A 85 -1.22 -8.95 -10.76
C GLY A 85 -2.67 -8.66 -10.34
N ASN A 86 -3.43 -9.73 -10.14
CA ASN A 86 -4.84 -9.62 -9.76
C ASN A 86 -4.99 -9.08 -8.33
N SER A 87 -4.16 -9.56 -7.40
CA SER A 87 -4.20 -9.18 -5.98
C SER A 87 -3.90 -7.69 -5.78
N GLY A 88 -2.95 -7.12 -6.53
CA GLY A 88 -2.68 -5.69 -6.52
C GLY A 88 -3.83 -4.87 -7.12
N VAL A 89 -4.43 -5.32 -8.24
CA VAL A 89 -5.58 -4.63 -8.85
C VAL A 89 -6.77 -4.59 -7.90
N ILE A 90 -7.13 -5.72 -7.28
CA ILE A 90 -8.24 -5.79 -6.32
C ILE A 90 -7.98 -4.86 -5.13
N THR A 91 -6.76 -4.93 -4.57
CA THR A 91 -6.36 -4.07 -3.45
C THR A 91 -6.42 -2.59 -3.81
N SER A 92 -6.01 -2.22 -5.02
CA SER A 92 -6.07 -0.82 -5.45
C SER A 92 -7.50 -0.31 -5.64
N GLN A 93 -8.44 -1.17 -6.07
CA GLN A 93 -9.86 -0.81 -6.10
C GLN A 93 -10.42 -0.58 -4.70
N LEU A 94 -10.09 -1.45 -3.73
CA LEU A 94 -10.51 -1.30 -2.33
C LEU A 94 -10.01 0.02 -1.73
N LEU A 95 -8.76 0.39 -2.01
CA LEU A 95 -8.16 1.62 -1.50
C LEU A 95 -8.69 2.89 -2.17
N ARG A 96 -9.13 2.80 -3.43
CA ARG A 96 -9.74 3.93 -4.13
C ARG A 96 -11.17 4.23 -3.64
N GLY A 97 -11.91 3.21 -3.23
CA GLY A 97 -13.35 3.29 -3.00
C GLY A 97 -14.15 2.98 -4.26
#